data_AF-A0AAF0UR43-F1
#
_entry.id   AF-A0AAF0UR43-F1
#
_cell.length_a   1.000
_cell.length_b   1.000
_cell.length_c   1.000
_cell.angle_alpha   90.00
_cell.angle_beta   90.00
_cell.angle_gamma   90.00
#
_symmetry.space_group_name_H-M   'P 1'
#
loop_
_entity.id
_entity.type
_entity.pdbx_description
1 polymer ?
#
loop_
_entity_poly.entity_id
_entity_poly.type
_entity_poly.pdbx_seq_one_letter_code
_entity_poly.pdbx_strand_id
1 'polypeptide(L)' 'MIYCDASSVSLSYLLMQRGKVITYASRQLKVHEKNYPTHDLEPAVVVFELHIWRHYLYGVHVDVFTDHKSLQYIFTQK' A
#
# COMPACT_ATOMS: atom_id res chain seq x y z
N MET A 1 9.77 6.54 1.83
CA MET A 1 8.39 7.04 1.78
C MET A 1 7.67 6.26 0.71
N ILE A 2 6.78 5.39 1.13
CA ILE A 2 5.83 4.69 0.27
C ILE A 2 4.53 5.50 0.30
N TYR A 3 3.94 5.75 -0.86
CA TYR A 3 2.61 6.33 -0.98
C TYR A 3 1.68 5.29 -1.57
N CYS A 4 0.61 4.99 -0.85
CA CYS A 4 -0.36 3.97 -1.22
C CYS A 4 -1.72 4.63 -1.45
N ASP A 5 -2.27 4.46 -2.65
CA ASP A 5 -3.60 4.94 -3.05
C ASP A 5 -4.46 3.73 -3.44
N ALA A 6 -5.63 3.64 -2.83
CA ALA A 6 -6.57 2.56 -3.07
C ALA A 6 -7.88 3.15 -3.58
N SER A 7 -8.31 2.66 -4.74
CA SER A 7 -9.62 2.97 -5.30
C SER A 7 -10.43 1.67 -5.47
N SER A 8 -11.74 1.79 -5.61
CA SER A 8 -12.66 0.66 -5.83
C SER A 8 -12.39 -0.13 -7.12
N VAL A 9 -11.52 0.40 -8.00
CA VAL A 9 -11.16 -0.20 -9.28
C VAL A 9 -9.72 -0.70 -9.31
N SER A 10 -8.80 -0.01 -8.64
CA SER A 10 -7.36 -0.23 -8.77
C SER A 10 -6.61 0.25 -7.54
N LEU A 11 -5.48 -0.38 -7.31
CA LEU A 11 -4.50 -0.06 -6.28
C LEU A 11 -3.26 0.51 -6.94
N SER A 12 -2.73 1.59 -6.40
CA SER A 12 -1.51 2.23 -6.88
C SER A 12 -0.55 2.47 -5.74
N TYR A 13 0.74 2.35 -6.02
CA TYR A 13 1.80 2.51 -5.05
C TYR A 13 3.00 3.22 -5.66
N LEU A 14 3.60 4.10 -4.87
CA LEU A 14 4.73 4.91 -5.29
C LEU A 14 5.81 4.92 -4.20
N LEU A 15 6.98 4.41 -4.55
CA LEU A 15 8.13 4.41 -3.66
C LEU A 15 9.03 5.61 -3.95
N MET A 16 9.15 6.48 -2.96
CA MET A 16 10.06 7.61 -2.94
C MET A 16 11.13 7.44 -1.86
N GLN A 17 12.38 7.67 -2.24
CA GLN A 17 13.52 7.69 -1.33
C GLN A 17 14.30 8.99 -1.54
N ARG A 18 14.57 9.72 -0.44
CA ARG A 18 15.33 10.99 -0.46
C ARG A 18 14.82 12.00 -1.51
N GLY A 19 13.49 12.11 -1.66
CA GLY A 19 12.86 13.03 -2.62
C GLY A 19 12.90 12.58 -4.08
N LYS A 20 13.39 11.37 -4.39
CA LYS A 20 13.38 10.80 -5.74
C LYS A 20 12.40 9.62 -5.80
N VAL A 21 11.55 9.60 -6.83
CA VAL A 21 10.72 8.43 -7.15
C VAL A 21 11.66 7.33 -7.62
N ILE A 22 11.71 6.23 -6.87
CA ILE A 22 12.42 5.03 -7.31
C ILE A 22 11.57 4.33 -8.35
N THR A 23 10.28 4.14 -8.04
CA THR A 23 9.45 3.21 -8.77
C THR A 23 7.96 3.42 -8.47
N TYR A 24 7.14 3.10 -9.46
CA TYR A 24 5.69 3.12 -9.40
C TYR A 24 5.20 1.71 -9.73
N ALA A 25 4.24 1.21 -8.96
CA ALA A 25 3.50 0.02 -9.31
C ALA A 25 2.01 0.28 -9.17
N SER A 26 1.22 -0.44 -9.95
CA SER A 26 -0.23 -0.43 -9.80
C SER A 26 -0.78 -1.79 -10.18
N ARG A 27 -1.91 -2.13 -9.59
CA ARG A 27 -2.61 -3.38 -9.82
C ARG A 27 -4.10 -3.11 -9.87
N GLN A 28 -4.79 -3.66 -10.86
CA GLN A 28 -6.25 -3.69 -10.83
C GLN A 28 -6.76 -4.73 -9.82
N LEU A 29 -7.79 -4.35 -9.07
CA LEU A 29 -8.48 -5.25 -8.17
C LEU A 29 -9.15 -6.36 -8.99
N LYS A 30 -8.92 -7.61 -8.58
CA LYS A 30 -9.64 -8.75 -9.17
C LYS A 30 -11.13 -8.64 -8.84
N VAL A 31 -11.97 -9.27 -9.66
CA VAL A 31 -13.44 -9.22 -9.49
C VAL A 31 -13.89 -9.67 -8.09
N HIS A 32 -13.19 -10.61 -7.48
CA HIS A 32 -13.46 -11.02 -6.10
C HIS A 32 -13.01 -9.97 -5.07
N GLU A 33 -11.88 -9.28 -5.31
CA GLU A 33 -11.37 -8.21 -4.45
C GLU A 33 -12.32 -7.01 -4.46
N LYS A 34 -12.97 -6.71 -5.59
CA LYS A 34 -13.98 -5.64 -5.70
C LYS A 34 -15.22 -5.83 -4.80
N ASN A 35 -15.50 -7.05 -4.39
CA ASN A 35 -16.65 -7.34 -3.50
C ASN A 35 -16.30 -7.21 -2.01
N TYR A 36 -15.02 -7.02 -1.66
CA TYR A 36 -14.65 -6.79 -0.27
C TYR A 36 -14.93 -5.34 0.13
N PRO A 37 -15.41 -5.11 1.36
CA PRO A 37 -15.52 -3.76 1.88
C PRO A 37 -14.13 -3.12 1.95
N THR A 38 -14.06 -1.81 1.70
CA THR A 38 -12.80 -1.02 1.61
C THR A 38 -11.86 -1.27 2.79
N HIS A 39 -12.41 -1.55 3.98
CA HIS A 39 -11.65 -1.87 5.19
C HIS A 39 -10.76 -3.12 5.09
N ASP A 40 -11.20 -4.16 4.36
CA ASP A 40 -10.43 -5.40 4.19
C ASP A 40 -9.41 -5.29 3.06
N LEU A 41 -9.68 -4.38 2.11
CA LEU A 41 -8.78 -4.11 0.99
C LEU A 41 -7.52 -3.41 1.46
N GLU A 42 -7.65 -2.47 2.40
CA GLU A 42 -6.56 -1.66 2.95
C GLU A 42 -5.30 -2.45 3.39
N PRO A 43 -5.39 -3.42 4.32
CA PRO A 43 -4.21 -4.20 4.72
C PRO A 43 -3.70 -5.08 3.58
N ALA A 44 -4.56 -5.56 2.69
CA ALA A 44 -4.15 -6.33 1.52
C ALA A 44 -3.30 -5.49 0.56
N VAL A 45 -3.60 -4.19 0.42
CA VAL A 45 -2.80 -3.27 -0.39
C VAL A 45 -1.39 -3.15 0.15
N VAL A 46 -1.25 -2.91 1.46
CA VAL A 46 0.05 -2.72 2.13
C VAL A 46 0.88 -4.01 2.06
N VAL A 47 0.28 -5.16 2.36
CA VAL A 47 0.98 -6.46 2.30
C VAL A 47 1.46 -6.77 0.88
N PHE A 48 0.62 -6.49 -0.12
CA PHE A 48 0.96 -6.73 -1.51
C PHE A 48 2.09 -5.82 -1.99
N GLU A 49 2.05 -4.56 -1.59
CA GLU A 49 3.12 -3.60 -1.85
C GLU A 49 4.44 -4.05 -1.22
N LEU A 50 4.43 -4.42 0.07
CA LEU A 50 5.59 -4.95 0.76
C LEU A 50 6.12 -6.23 0.10
N HIS A 51 5.25 -7.05 -0.48
CA HIS A 51 5.64 -8.26 -1.20
C HIS A 51 6.39 -7.92 -2.51
N ILE A 52 5.87 -6.97 -3.30
CA ILE A 52 6.54 -6.51 -4.53
C ILE A 52 7.88 -5.89 -4.19
N TRP A 53 7.92 -4.95 -3.23
CA TRP A 53 9.14 -4.22 -2.92
C TRP A 53 10.04 -4.92 -1.91
N ARG A 54 9.75 -6.15 -1.50
CA ARG A 54 10.56 -6.89 -0.51
C ARG A 54 12.06 -6.88 -0.85
N HIS A 55 12.39 -6.92 -2.14
CA HIS A 55 13.76 -6.87 -2.63
C HIS A 55 14.40 -5.46 -2.60
N TYR A 56 13.61 -4.39 -2.61
CA TYR A 56 14.08 -3.00 -2.47
C TYR A 56 14.05 -2.50 -1.02
N LEU A 57 13.18 -3.07 -0.18
CA LEU A 57 12.99 -2.68 1.22
C LEU A 57 13.94 -3.41 2.18
N TYR A 58 14.63 -4.44 1.71
CA TYR A 58 15.53 -5.24 2.56
C TYR A 58 16.71 -4.38 3.05
N GLY A 59 16.72 -4.07 4.35
CA GLY A 59 17.77 -3.26 5.00
C GLY A 59 17.57 -1.74 4.92
N VAL A 60 16.41 -1.25 4.47
CA VAL A 60 16.11 0.18 4.37
C VAL A 60 14.91 0.54 5.25
N HIS A 61 15.04 1.58 6.07
CA HIS A 61 13.91 2.14 6.82
C HIS A 61 12.97 2.85 5.84
N VAL A 62 11.71 2.43 5.78
CA VAL A 62 10.72 3.00 4.87
C VAL A 62 9.45 3.34 5.62
N ASP A 63 9.10 4.62 5.56
CA ASP A 63 7.84 5.13 6.09
C ASP A 63 6.74 4.91 5.05
N VAL A 64 5.66 4.22 5.44
CA VAL A 64 4.49 3.95 4.60
C VAL A 64 3.41 5.00 4.92
N PHE A 65 2.99 5.74 3.90
CA PHE A 65 1.92 6.72 3.93
C PHE A 65 0.76 6.20 3.09
N THR A 66 -0.40 6.12 3.72
CA THR A 66 -1.66 5.68 3.13
C THR A 66 -2.68 6.77 3.38
N ASP A 67 -3.44 7.14 2.34
CA ASP A 67 -4.48 8.17 2.41
C ASP A 67 -5.68 7.71 3.26
N HIS A 68 -5.86 6.41 3.45
CA HIS A 68 -7.03 5.88 4.14
C HIS A 68 -6.87 5.94 5.67
N LYS A 69 -7.70 6.77 6.32
CA LYS A 69 -7.77 6.97 7.79
C LYS A 69 -7.95 5.68 8.59
N SER A 70 -8.45 4.60 7.98
CA SER A 70 -8.78 3.34 8.63
C SER A 70 -7.55 2.50 8.99
N LEU A 71 -6.42 2.67 8.29
CA LEU A 71 -5.14 2.02 8.62
C LEU A 71 -4.47 2.54 9.90
N GLN A 72 -4.83 3.75 10.38
CA GLN A 72 -4.42 4.21 11.72
C GLN A 72 -4.99 3.30 12.82
N TYR A 73 -6.12 2.65 12.58
CA TYR A 73 -6.79 1.82 13.57
C TYR A 73 -6.05 0.50 13.81
N ILE A 74 -5.43 -0.08 12.78
CA ILE A 74 -4.63 -1.33 12.89
C ILE A 74 -3.40 -1.12 13.78
N PHE A 75 -2.78 0.06 13.72
CA PHE A 75 -1.65 0.43 14.60
C PHE A 75 -2.09 0.98 15.97
N THR A 76 -3.38 1.28 16.15
CA THR A 76 -3.95 1.80 17.42
C THR A 76 -4.60 0.70 18.27
N GLN A 77 -4.87 -0.48 17.71
CA GLN A 77 -5.30 -1.63 18.50
C GLN A 77 -4.16 -2.12 19.41
N LYS A 78 -4.29 -1.79 20.71
CA LYS A 78 -3.52 -2.41 21.81
C LYS A 78 -3.91 -3.86 22.03
#